data_AF-E0XNY2-F1
#
_entry.id   AF-E0XNY2-F1
#
_cell.length_a   1.000
_cell.length_b   1.000
_cell.length_c   1.000
_cell.angle_alpha   90.00
_cell.angle_beta   90.00
_cell.angle_gamma   90.00
#
_symmetry.space_group_name_H-M   'P 1'
#
loop_
_entity.id
_entity.type
_entity.pdbx_description
1 polymer ?
#
loop_
_entity_poly.entity_id
_entity_poly.type
_entity_poly.pdbx_seq_one_letter_code
_entity_poly.pdbx_strand_id
1 'polypeptide(L)'
;MLPADDSLEADALALEQSFLNALANKQIDSLVQPLENLFLRAGHASERGTLPSSTMKRVARVATWIGTVSSKLARLDGVLLAILKDVDDQVPRDLQDAPSPLAHHSSPLAGDDSASFSPYRRWFLDNFSNPYPSASD
;
A
#
# COMPACT_ATOMS: atom_id res chain seq x y z
N MET A 1 29.34 7.59 43.38
CA MET A 1 27.97 7.47 42.85
C MET A 1 28.08 7.45 41.33
N LEU A 2 27.81 6.31 40.70
CA LEU A 2 27.96 6.06 39.26
C LEU A 2 26.86 5.11 38.66
N PRO A 3 25.60 5.03 39.15
CA PRO A 3 24.64 4.07 38.59
C PRO A 3 23.82 4.59 37.39
N ALA A 4 23.87 5.89 37.06
CA ALA A 4 22.99 6.47 36.05
C ALA A 4 23.44 6.20 34.60
N ASP A 5 24.76 6.06 34.40
CA ASP A 5 25.36 5.90 33.08
C ASP A 5 25.18 4.49 32.51
N ASP A 6 25.46 3.46 33.32
CA ASP A 6 25.27 2.06 32.93
C ASP A 6 23.79 1.77 32.62
N SER A 7 22.87 2.45 33.30
CA SER A 7 21.44 2.34 33.04
C SER A 7 21.05 2.94 31.68
N LEU A 8 21.54 4.13 31.32
CA LEU A 8 21.13 4.79 30.07
C LEU A 8 21.69 4.05 28.84
N GLU A 9 22.91 3.51 28.95
CA GLU A 9 23.50 2.69 27.89
C GLU A 9 22.75 1.37 27.71
N ALA A 10 22.37 0.71 28.80
CA ALA A 10 21.55 -0.50 28.76
C ALA A 10 20.17 -0.23 28.15
N ASP A 11 19.54 0.90 28.50
CA ASP A 11 18.24 1.30 27.96
C ASP A 11 18.30 1.59 26.45
N ALA A 12 19.39 2.21 25.98
CA ALA A 12 19.60 2.44 24.56
C ALA A 12 19.73 1.11 23.77
N LEU A 13 20.42 0.12 24.33
CA LEU A 13 20.54 -1.20 23.74
C LEU A 13 19.21 -1.98 23.74
N ALA A 14 18.49 -1.94 24.85
CA ALA A 14 17.17 -2.58 24.97
C ALA A 14 16.18 -1.95 23.99
N LEU A 15 16.25 -0.64 23.79
CA LEU A 15 15.42 0.09 22.84
C LEU A 15 15.73 -0.28 21.39
N GLU A 16 17.01 -0.43 21.03
CA GLU A 16 17.41 -0.86 19.68
C GLU A 16 16.84 -2.25 19.34
N GLN A 17 16.93 -3.20 20.28
CA GLN A 17 16.36 -4.53 20.12
C GLN A 17 14.83 -4.51 20.05
N SER A 18 14.20 -3.74 20.95
CA SER A 18 12.74 -3.60 20.99
C SER A 18 12.21 -2.98 19.71
N PHE A 19 12.91 -1.98 19.16
CA PHE A 19 12.54 -1.33 17.91
C PHE A 19 12.54 -2.30 16.73
N LEU A 20 13.60 -3.11 16.59
CA LEU A 20 13.67 -4.13 15.53
C LEU A 20 12.52 -5.14 15.64
N ASN A 21 12.24 -5.59 16.87
CA ASN A 21 11.18 -6.57 17.12
C ASN A 21 9.79 -5.98 16.83
N ALA A 22 9.54 -4.75 17.27
CA ALA A 22 8.30 -4.03 17.00
C ALA A 22 8.10 -3.72 15.51
N LEU A 23 9.18 -3.43 14.78
CA LEU A 23 9.12 -3.26 13.32
C LEU A 23 8.73 -4.58 12.63
N ALA A 24 9.29 -5.71 13.07
CA ALA A 24 8.94 -7.04 12.55
C ALA A 24 7.49 -7.44 12.86
N ASN A 25 7.01 -7.13 14.06
CA ASN A 25 5.67 -7.48 14.53
C ASN A 25 4.60 -6.41 14.23
N LYS A 26 4.96 -5.31 13.57
CA LYS A 26 4.09 -4.14 13.30
C LYS A 26 3.50 -3.51 14.57
N GLN A 27 4.22 -3.57 15.69
CA GLN A 27 3.81 -3.04 17.00
C GLN A 27 4.56 -1.74 17.34
N ILE A 28 4.57 -0.78 16.42
CA ILE A 28 5.35 0.46 16.56
C ILE A 28 4.84 1.32 17.72
N ASP A 29 3.53 1.27 18.01
CA ASP A 29 2.93 2.06 19.10
C ASP A 29 3.51 1.74 20.48
N SER A 30 3.93 0.49 20.71
CA SER A 30 4.57 0.07 21.96
C SER A 30 5.94 0.71 22.21
N LEU A 31 6.54 1.34 21.20
CA LEU A 31 7.86 1.96 21.28
C LEU A 31 7.82 3.43 21.68
N VAL A 32 6.67 4.09 21.57
CA VAL A 32 6.53 5.54 21.79
C VAL A 32 6.99 5.93 23.19
N GLN A 33 6.48 5.23 24.20
CA GLN A 33 6.77 5.56 25.59
C GLN A 33 8.22 5.22 26.01
N PRO A 34 8.82 4.07 25.61
CA PRO A 34 10.25 3.82 25.78
C PRO A 34 11.15 4.88 25.12
N LEU A 35 10.78 5.34 23.92
CA LEU A 35 11.52 6.38 23.19
C LEU A 35 11.51 7.72 23.93
N GLU A 36 10.33 8.19 24.32
CA GLU A 36 10.16 9.44 25.05
C GLU A 36 10.95 9.41 26.36
N ASN A 37 10.84 8.33 27.12
CA ASN A 37 11.55 8.16 28.38
C ASN A 37 13.08 8.21 28.20
N LEU A 38 13.61 7.56 27.17
CA LEU A 38 15.04 7.56 26.89
C LEU A 38 15.53 8.96 26.51
N PHE A 39 14.83 9.66 25.62
CA PHE A 39 15.25 10.99 25.18
C PHE A 39 15.08 12.05 26.26
N LEU A 40 14.04 11.97 27.09
CA LEU A 40 13.87 12.84 28.25
C LEU A 40 15.01 12.65 29.26
N ARG A 41 15.34 11.39 29.58
CA ARG A 41 16.44 11.09 30.50
C ARG A 41 17.80 11.50 29.93
N ALA A 42 18.03 11.29 28.64
CA ALA A 42 19.25 11.74 27.98
C ALA A 42 19.34 13.27 27.97
N GLY A 43 18.24 13.98 27.71
CA GLY A 43 18.16 15.44 27.79
C GLY A 43 18.55 15.95 29.18
N HIS A 44 17.90 15.44 30.23
CA HIS A 44 18.21 15.82 31.60
C HIS A 44 19.64 15.48 32.04
N ALA A 45 20.18 14.33 31.62
CA ALA A 45 21.57 13.97 31.93
C ALA A 45 22.58 14.83 31.15
N SER A 46 22.23 15.30 29.94
CA SER A 46 23.04 16.22 29.14
C SER A 46 23.06 17.61 29.76
N GLU A 47 21.91 18.14 30.18
CA GLU A 47 21.80 19.45 30.85
C GLU A 47 22.62 19.51 32.14
N ARG A 48 22.69 18.39 32.87
CA ARG A 48 23.47 18.27 34.11
C ARG A 48 24.97 18.04 33.87
N GLY A 49 25.41 17.94 32.62
CA GLY A 49 26.80 17.62 32.27
C GLY A 49 27.25 16.24 32.73
N THR A 50 26.30 15.36 33.09
CA THR A 50 26.56 14.02 33.62
C THR A 50 26.63 12.95 32.53
N LEU A 51 26.54 13.33 31.25
CA LEU A 51 26.42 12.39 30.15
C LEU A 51 27.80 12.11 29.51
N PRO A 52 28.32 10.87 29.61
CA PRO A 52 29.58 10.50 28.98
C PRO A 52 29.51 10.64 27.46
N SER A 53 30.62 11.01 26.84
CA SER A 53 30.72 11.13 25.38
C SER A 53 30.35 9.82 24.65
N SER A 54 30.66 8.66 25.23
CA SER A 54 30.29 7.34 24.70
C SER A 54 28.77 7.13 24.66
N THR A 55 28.09 7.44 25.75
CA THR A 55 26.63 7.30 25.88
C THR A 55 25.90 8.30 24.96
N MET A 56 26.40 9.53 24.87
CA MET A 56 25.89 10.56 23.96
C MET A 56 25.93 10.09 22.49
N LYS A 57 27.05 9.48 22.07
CA LYS A 57 27.19 8.93 20.71
C LYS A 57 26.19 7.81 20.43
N ARG A 58 25.89 6.96 21.40
CA ARG A 58 24.88 5.90 21.24
C ARG A 58 23.47 6.48 21.11
N VAL A 59 23.09 7.39 22.00
CA VAL A 59 21.76 8.04 21.93
C VAL A 59 21.59 8.76 20.60
N ALA A 60 22.61 9.49 20.14
CA ALA A 60 22.61 10.14 18.82
C ALA A 60 22.50 9.14 17.66
N ARG A 61 23.18 7.99 17.75
CA ARG A 61 23.07 6.92 16.75
C ARG A 61 21.66 6.35 16.68
N VAL A 62 21.05 6.06 17.83
CA VAL A 62 19.67 5.57 17.93
C VAL A 62 18.70 6.60 17.32
N ALA A 63 18.82 7.87 17.67
CA ALA A 63 18.00 8.94 17.10
C ALA A 63 18.12 9.05 15.58
N THR A 64 19.36 9.00 15.07
CA THR A 64 19.64 9.09 13.62
C THR A 64 19.02 7.90 12.88
N TRP A 65 19.13 6.72 13.45
CA TRP A 65 18.60 5.51 12.85
C TRP A 65 17.07 5.52 12.81
N ILE A 66 16.42 5.90 13.91
CA ILE A 66 14.97 6.05 13.97
C ILE A 66 14.49 7.10 12.97
N GLY A 67 15.16 8.25 12.88
CA GLY A 67 14.85 9.29 11.90
C GLY A 67 15.00 8.80 10.44
N THR A 68 15.99 7.95 10.17
CA THR A 68 16.18 7.35 8.84
C THR A 68 15.05 6.39 8.49
N VAL A 69 14.67 5.52 9.43
CA VAL A 69 13.60 4.53 9.22
C VAL A 69 12.25 5.24 9.08
N SER A 70 11.94 6.20 9.94
CA SER A 70 10.69 6.96 9.88
C SER A 70 10.56 7.77 8.60
N SER A 71 11.64 8.42 8.15
CA SER A 71 11.66 9.15 6.88
C SER A 71 11.39 8.24 5.68
N LYS A 72 11.98 7.04 5.67
CA LYS A 72 11.74 6.05 4.60
C LYS A 72 10.30 5.54 4.62
N LEU A 73 9.74 5.26 5.79
CA LEU A 73 8.34 4.85 5.95
C LEU A 73 7.39 5.94 5.44
N ALA A 74 7.57 7.18 5.88
CA ALA A 74 6.76 8.31 5.44
C ALA A 74 6.82 8.52 3.91
N ARG A 75 7.99 8.31 3.30
CA ARG A 75 8.13 8.36 1.84
C ARG A 75 7.36 7.24 1.14
N LEU A 76 7.39 6.02 1.67
CA LEU A 76 6.64 4.89 1.12
C LEU A 76 5.13 5.14 1.20
N ASP A 77 4.65 5.64 2.34
CA ASP A 77 3.24 6.00 2.52
C ASP A 77 2.82 7.08 1.52
N GLY A 78 3.66 8.09 1.30
CA GLY A 78 3.42 9.12 0.29
C GLY A 78 3.34 8.58 -1.14
N VAL A 79 4.21 7.64 -1.51
CA VAL A 79 4.17 6.97 -2.82
C VAL A 79 2.91 6.11 -2.95
N LEU A 80 2.54 5.39 -1.91
CA LEU A 80 1.34 4.54 -1.91
C LEU A 80 0.06 5.38 -2.06
N LEU A 81 -0.04 6.51 -1.35
CA LEU A 81 -1.14 7.45 -1.51
C LEU A 81 -1.18 8.06 -2.92
N ALA A 82 -0.02 8.37 -3.50
CA ALA A 82 0.05 8.87 -4.87
C ALA A 82 -0.44 7.82 -5.89
N ILE A 83 -0.06 6.55 -5.71
CA ILE A 83 -0.54 5.45 -6.55
C ILE A 83 -2.05 5.27 -6.41
N LEU A 84 -2.57 5.25 -5.17
CA LEU A 84 -4.02 5.11 -4.93
C LEU A 84 -4.80 6.24 -5.60
N LYS A 85 -4.30 7.48 -5.48
CA LYS A 85 -4.91 8.64 -6.13
C LYS A 85 -4.87 8.52 -7.66
N ASP A 86 -3.75 8.09 -8.22
CA ASP A 86 -3.62 7.89 -9.67
C ASP A 86 -4.57 6.82 -10.19
N VAL A 87 -4.74 5.72 -9.46
CA VAL A 87 -5.74 4.68 -9.77
C VAL A 87 -7.16 5.24 -9.69
N ASP A 88 -7.51 5.96 -8.64
CA ASP A 88 -8.84 6.59 -8.51
C ASP A 88 -9.10 7.63 -9.62
N ASP A 89 -8.07 8.33 -10.09
CA ASP A 89 -8.18 9.34 -11.16
C ASP A 89 -8.19 8.73 -12.58
N GLN A 90 -7.57 7.55 -12.77
CA GLN A 90 -7.45 6.86 -14.06
C GLN A 90 -8.56 5.84 -14.31
N VAL A 91 -9.00 5.09 -13.30
CA VAL A 91 -10.07 4.09 -13.46
C VAL A 91 -11.36 4.68 -14.06
N PRO A 92 -11.85 5.87 -13.64
CA PRO A 92 -13.02 6.50 -14.26
C PRO A 92 -12.77 7.03 -15.67
N ARG A 93 -11.51 7.32 -16.03
CA ARG A 93 -11.12 7.75 -17.38
C ARG A 93 -11.06 6.57 -18.34
N ASP A 94 -10.41 5.50 -17.93
CA ASP A 94 -10.33 4.27 -18.73
C ASP A 94 -11.69 3.58 -18.89
N LEU A 95 -12.61 3.70 -17.91
CA LEU A 95 -14.01 3.25 -18.04
C LEU A 95 -14.87 4.14 -18.95
N GLN A 96 -14.51 5.42 -19.13
CA GLN A 96 -15.19 6.32 -20.05
C GLN A 96 -14.66 6.22 -21.48
N ASP A 97 -13.35 5.97 -21.64
CA ASP A 97 -12.70 5.74 -22.94
C ASP A 97 -12.77 4.27 -23.39
N ALA A 98 -13.19 3.34 -22.52
CA ALA A 98 -13.56 2.00 -22.94
C ALA A 98 -14.73 2.09 -23.92
N PRO A 99 -14.58 1.60 -25.18
CA PRO A 99 -15.69 1.58 -26.10
C PRO A 99 -16.81 0.75 -25.47
N SER A 100 -17.93 1.41 -25.17
CA SER A 100 -19.12 0.76 -24.64
C SER A 100 -19.43 -0.45 -25.52
N PRO A 101 -19.48 -1.68 -24.98
CA PRO A 101 -19.90 -2.85 -25.75
C PRO A 101 -21.37 -2.72 -26.22
N LEU A 102 -22.07 -1.69 -25.75
CA LEU A 102 -23.48 -1.41 -25.99
C LEU A 102 -23.70 -0.15 -26.83
N ALA A 103 -22.69 0.32 -27.58
CA ALA A 103 -22.93 1.19 -28.72
C ALA A 103 -23.66 0.36 -29.80
N HIS A 104 -24.94 0.09 -29.56
CA HIS A 104 -25.88 -0.41 -30.54
C HIS A 104 -25.84 0.57 -31.70
N HIS A 105 -25.19 0.13 -32.78
CA HIS A 105 -25.36 0.72 -34.10
C HIS A 105 -26.85 0.63 -34.43
N SER A 106 -27.58 1.71 -34.15
CA SER A 106 -28.86 1.98 -34.80
C SER A 106 -28.55 2.31 -36.25
N SER A 107 -28.22 1.30 -37.04
CA SER A 107 -28.14 1.39 -38.49
C SER A 107 -29.57 1.38 -39.03
N PRO A 108 -29.89 2.19 -40.05
CA PRO A 108 -31.25 2.33 -40.54
C PRO A 108 -31.74 1.02 -41.17
N LEU A 109 -33.00 0.71 -40.89
CA LEU A 109 -33.80 -0.34 -41.51
C LEU A 109 -33.71 -0.27 -43.05
N ALA A 110 -32.85 -1.09 -43.67
CA ALA A 110 -32.93 -1.48 -45.07
C ALA A 110 -31.90 -2.57 -45.41
N GLY A 111 -32.37 -3.73 -45.85
CA GLY A 111 -31.53 -4.73 -46.52
C GLY A 111 -31.58 -6.10 -45.86
N ASP A 112 -32.27 -7.02 -46.53
CA ASP A 112 -32.26 -8.45 -46.24
C ASP A 112 -30.83 -9.03 -46.37
N ASP A 113 -30.07 -9.00 -45.28
CA ASP A 113 -28.72 -9.60 -45.18
C ASP A 113 -28.78 -11.12 -44.94
N SER A 114 -29.88 -11.79 -45.31
CA SER A 114 -30.01 -13.26 -45.20
C SER A 114 -29.08 -14.04 -46.14
N ALA A 115 -28.37 -13.38 -47.05
CA ALA A 115 -27.54 -14.02 -48.08
C ALA A 115 -26.09 -14.30 -47.63
N SER A 116 -25.57 -13.62 -46.61
CA SER A 116 -24.16 -13.66 -46.23
C SER A 116 -23.76 -14.85 -45.33
N PHE A 117 -24.73 -15.58 -44.77
CA PHE A 117 -24.52 -16.79 -43.94
C PHE A 117 -24.93 -18.10 -44.64
N SER A 118 -25.01 -18.12 -45.97
CA SER A 118 -25.70 -19.18 -46.73
C SER A 118 -25.13 -20.61 -46.67
N PRO A 119 -23.82 -20.89 -46.51
CA PRO A 119 -23.36 -22.29 -46.49
C PRO A 119 -23.72 -23.02 -45.19
N TYR A 120 -23.48 -22.38 -44.04
CA TYR A 120 -23.71 -23.01 -42.73
C TYR A 120 -25.18 -22.96 -42.30
N ARG A 121 -25.95 -21.97 -42.77
CA ARG A 121 -27.38 -21.87 -42.46
C ARG A 121 -28.17 -23.05 -43.01
N ARG A 122 -27.90 -23.47 -44.26
CA ARG A 122 -28.60 -24.63 -44.85
C ARG A 122 -28.28 -25.91 -44.12
N TRP A 123 -27.01 -26.18 -43.87
CA TRP A 123 -26.60 -27.35 -43.08
C TRP A 123 -27.26 -27.37 -41.70
N PHE A 124 -27.33 -26.23 -41.01
CA PHE A 124 -27.96 -26.15 -39.69
C PHE A 124 -29.47 -26.42 -39.73
N LEU A 125 -30.18 -25.87 -40.72
CA LEU A 125 -31.62 -26.15 -40.91
C LEU A 125 -31.89 -27.61 -41.29
N ASP A 126 -31.00 -28.24 -42.06
CA ASP A 126 -31.14 -29.63 -42.49
C ASP A 126 -30.84 -30.64 -41.36
N ASN A 127 -30.10 -30.22 -40.33
CA ASN A 127 -29.64 -31.10 -39.25
C ASN A 127 -30.33 -30.86 -37.90
N PHE A 128 -31.10 -29.78 -37.74
CA PHE A 128 -31.80 -29.45 -36.49
C PHE A 128 -33.28 -29.17 -36.73
N SER A 129 -34.15 -29.93 -36.06
CA SER A 129 -35.60 -29.80 -36.16
C SER A 129 -36.17 -28.53 -35.48
N ASN A 130 -35.40 -27.89 -34.62
CA ASN A 130 -35.78 -26.63 -33.96
C ASN A 130 -34.59 -25.65 -33.89
N PRO A 131 -34.25 -24.99 -35.01
CA PRO A 131 -33.03 -24.20 -35.13
C PRO A 131 -33.10 -22.82 -34.45
N TYR A 132 -34.30 -22.39 -34.05
CA TYR A 132 -34.49 -21.17 -33.29
C TYR A 132 -35.41 -21.48 -32.10
N PRO A 133 -35.03 -21.13 -30.86
CA PRO A 133 -35.96 -21.21 -29.75
C PRO A 133 -37.11 -20.24 -30.02
N SER A 134 -38.32 -20.76 -30.25
CA SER A 134 -39.54 -19.98 -30.12
C SER A 134 -39.64 -19.52 -28.66
N ALA A 135 -40.05 -18.27 -28.42
CA ALA A 135 -40.04 -17.60 -27.11
C ALA A 135 -41.02 -18.19 -26.06
N SER A 136 -41.24 -19.49 -26.06
CA SER A 136 -42.14 -20.22 -25.17
C SER A 136 -41.58 -21.60 -24.85
N ASP A 137 -40.30 -21.67 -24.49
CA ASP A 137 -39.68 -22.72 -23.66
C ASP A 137 -38.43 -22.15 -22.96
#